data_AF-A0A6I9PED1-F1
#
_entry.id   AF-A0A6I9PED1-F1
#
_cell.length_a   1.000
_cell.length_b   1.000
_cell.length_c   1.000
_cell.angle_alpha   90.00
_cell.angle_beta   90.00
_cell.angle_gamma   90.00
#
_symmetry.space_group_name_H-M   'P 1'
#
loop_
_entity.id
_entity.type
_entity.pdbx_description
1 polymer ?
#
loop_
_entity_poly.entity_id
_entity_poly.type
_entity_poly.pdbx_seq_one_letter_code
_entity_poly.pdbx_strand_id
1 'polypeptide(L)'
;MLPTCKGVAAVPGRGVVEPGESKQSDGLRGAQSGEERRQGLAVQEWPDGSRFEGEFVNGFKHGNGKYTWRNGEFYEGSFYKDYRHGDGVYCWPTGHRFTGKFYLNRKEGYGQQQFPDGASFQGLYHADQRLGPGVVTYPDGRKDVGLWLGERLLRLCTSVKEGFSLEKFPEYAAYMDSPAITDSMTQRPRSPQKEATMDSKVDRERDLLSDENFILPPGMESYSTDGDHLPLPPGRRRELDQHFYGELWEPDSYPHHGYERDPLSSLPLQARMQAHIHKHRLQAENVGWDVAAVLSLNRDSSGPKGPLEVSSELLIQHSSRGDLQAVSQVLQTGLVHPDVADSQGNTALLAATVRHY
;
A
#
# COMPACT_ATOMS: atom_id res chain seq x y z
N MET A 1 -1.27 -18.24 25.40
CA MET A 1 -1.55 -16.95 26.04
C MET A 1 -0.75 -15.90 25.28
N LEU A 2 -1.39 -15.00 24.55
CA LEU A 2 -0.70 -13.95 23.80
C LEU A 2 -0.19 -12.89 24.79
N PRO A 3 1.05 -12.38 24.64
CA PRO A 3 1.58 -11.38 25.55
C PRO A 3 0.79 -10.08 25.41
N THR A 4 0.19 -9.63 26.52
CA THR A 4 -0.50 -8.35 26.61
C THR A 4 0.54 -7.22 26.58
N CYS A 5 0.34 -6.27 25.67
CA CYS A 5 1.11 -5.03 25.65
C CYS A 5 0.73 -4.22 26.91
N LYS A 6 1.58 -4.23 27.93
CA LYS A 6 1.39 -3.35 29.09
C LYS A 6 1.73 -1.93 28.66
N GLY A 7 0.70 -1.10 28.49
CA GLY A 7 0.86 0.34 28.27
C GLY A 7 1.55 0.98 29.46
N VAL A 8 2.60 1.75 29.19
CA VAL A 8 3.18 2.68 30.16
C VAL A 8 2.30 3.94 30.13
N ALA A 9 1.88 4.40 31.31
CA ALA A 9 0.97 5.54 31.47
C ALA A 9 1.52 6.83 30.83
N ALA A 10 0.64 7.57 30.16
CA ALA A 10 0.94 8.82 29.48
C ALA A 10 1.15 9.99 30.47
N VAL A 11 2.13 10.84 30.17
CA VAL A 11 2.28 12.21 30.69
C VAL A 11 1.81 13.17 29.59
N PRO A 12 1.01 14.22 29.85
CA PRO A 12 0.47 15.05 28.78
C PRO A 12 1.48 16.11 28.32
N GLY A 13 1.72 16.18 27.01
CA GLY A 13 2.52 17.23 26.37
C GLY A 13 2.24 17.30 24.88
N ARG A 14 1.79 18.47 24.41
CA ARG A 14 1.37 18.81 23.03
C ARG A 14 2.45 18.56 21.97
N GLY A 15 1.99 18.19 20.77
CA GLY A 15 2.73 18.38 19.51
C GLY A 15 2.31 17.37 18.45
N VAL A 16 1.64 17.85 17.40
CA VAL A 16 1.38 17.10 16.16
C VAL A 16 2.73 16.77 15.51
N VAL A 17 2.99 15.50 15.21
CA VAL A 17 4.16 15.07 14.43
C VAL A 17 3.70 14.06 13.37
N GLU A 18 3.77 14.50 12.12
CA GLU A 18 3.62 13.75 10.86
C GLU A 18 4.68 12.62 10.75
N PRO A 19 4.45 11.58 9.93
CA PRO A 19 5.25 10.36 9.93
C PRO A 19 6.67 10.60 9.40
N GLY A 20 7.66 10.44 10.26
CA GLY A 20 9.07 10.44 9.89
C GLY A 20 9.50 9.10 9.30
N GLU A 21 9.98 9.11 8.06
CA GLU A 21 10.78 8.04 7.47
C GLU A 21 11.95 7.68 8.40
N SER A 22 11.96 6.47 8.95
CA SER A 22 13.07 5.99 9.76
C SER A 22 14.14 5.39 8.86
N LYS A 23 15.16 6.21 8.58
CA LYS A 23 16.45 5.77 8.04
C LYS A 23 17.03 4.70 8.96
N GLN A 24 17.02 3.44 8.53
CA GLN A 24 17.95 2.44 9.05
C GLN A 24 19.35 2.92 8.67
N SER A 25 20.20 3.13 9.68
CA SER A 25 21.60 3.40 9.45
C SER A 25 22.24 2.12 8.93
N ASP A 26 22.77 2.17 7.71
CA ASP A 26 23.68 1.18 7.16
C ASP A 26 24.96 1.17 8.00
N GLY A 27 24.92 0.41 9.09
CA GLY A 27 26.09 0.08 9.90
C GLY A 27 26.90 -1.03 9.23
N LEU A 28 27.45 -0.78 8.03
CA LEU A 28 28.57 -1.56 7.51
C LEU A 28 29.80 -1.26 8.37
N ARG A 29 30.00 -2.03 9.45
CA ARG A 29 31.27 -2.06 10.15
C ARG A 29 32.13 -3.14 9.50
N GLY A 30 33.17 -2.66 8.81
CA GLY A 30 34.16 -3.47 8.11
C GLY A 30 34.77 -4.56 9.01
N ALA A 31 35.04 -5.68 8.35
CA ALA A 31 35.61 -6.89 8.91
C ALA A 31 36.92 -6.63 9.66
N GLN A 32 36.97 -7.09 10.90
CA GLN A 32 38.21 -7.58 11.51
C GLN A 32 37.96 -9.01 11.99
N SER A 33 38.58 -9.95 11.28
CA SER A 33 39.15 -11.20 11.79
C SER A 33 38.26 -12.10 12.67
N GLY A 34 37.58 -13.06 12.03
CA GLY A 34 37.31 -14.37 12.64
C GLY A 34 35.95 -14.59 13.31
N GLU A 35 34.86 -13.97 12.82
CA GLU A 35 33.53 -14.31 13.34
C GLU A 35 32.98 -15.55 12.63
N GLU A 36 32.87 -16.66 13.36
CA GLU A 36 31.98 -17.76 13.00
C GLU A 36 30.60 -17.16 12.69
N ARG A 37 30.16 -17.27 11.43
CA ARG A 37 28.86 -16.77 11.00
C ARG A 37 27.79 -17.43 11.87
N ARG A 38 27.05 -16.63 12.63
CA ARG A 38 26.00 -17.13 13.53
C ARG A 38 25.00 -17.99 12.77
N GLN A 39 24.68 -19.15 13.34
CA GLN A 39 23.82 -20.19 12.79
C GLN A 39 22.87 -20.67 13.90
N GLY A 40 21.60 -20.89 13.56
CA GLY A 40 20.60 -21.41 14.50
C GLY A 40 20.08 -20.36 15.48
N LEU A 41 19.41 -20.82 16.54
CA LEU A 41 18.80 -19.96 17.55
C LEU A 41 19.87 -19.23 18.37
N ALA A 42 19.82 -17.90 18.39
CA ALA A 42 20.71 -17.09 19.19
C ALA A 42 20.04 -15.81 19.68
N VAL A 43 20.70 -15.17 20.64
CA VAL A 43 20.35 -13.85 21.14
C VAL A 43 21.45 -12.87 20.72
N GLN A 44 21.06 -11.73 20.17
CA GLN A 44 21.95 -10.63 19.85
C GLN A 44 21.49 -9.38 20.58
N GLU A 45 22.43 -8.76 21.31
CA GLU A 45 22.21 -7.50 22.00
C GLU A 45 23.15 -6.45 21.39
N TRP A 46 22.62 -5.25 21.16
CA TRP A 46 23.38 -4.13 20.62
C TRP A 46 23.67 -3.10 21.74
N PRO A 47 24.77 -2.32 21.64
CA PRO A 47 25.12 -1.32 22.65
C PRO A 47 24.07 -0.22 22.87
N ASP A 48 23.16 -0.03 21.90
CA ASP A 48 22.04 0.91 22.00
C ASP A 48 20.92 0.40 22.94
N GLY A 49 20.97 -0.87 23.35
CA GLY A 49 19.95 -1.55 24.14
C GLY A 49 18.93 -2.33 23.31
N SER A 50 19.10 -2.40 21.99
CA SER A 50 18.25 -3.22 21.12
C SER A 50 18.52 -4.71 21.33
N ARG A 51 17.41 -5.47 21.31
CA ARG A 51 17.20 -6.91 21.52
C ARG A 51 16.90 -7.71 20.27
N PHE A 52 17.60 -8.78 19.91
CA PHE A 52 17.04 -9.81 19.01
C PHE A 52 17.16 -11.20 19.61
N GLU A 53 16.09 -11.97 19.51
CA GLU A 53 16.01 -13.38 19.90
C GLU A 53 15.37 -14.16 18.76
N GLY A 54 16.09 -15.09 18.15
CA GLY A 54 15.55 -15.84 17.02
C GLY A 54 16.60 -16.61 16.24
N GLU A 55 16.22 -17.08 15.05
CA GLU A 55 17.10 -17.86 14.20
C GLU A 55 18.05 -16.96 13.39
N PHE A 56 19.29 -17.42 13.24
CA PHE A 56 20.31 -16.83 12.37
C PHE A 56 20.72 -17.80 11.29
N VAL A 57 20.93 -17.30 10.07
CA VAL A 57 21.51 -18.04 8.96
C VAL A 57 22.58 -17.17 8.31
N ASN A 58 23.82 -17.67 8.28
CA ASN A 58 24.98 -16.94 7.75
C ASN A 58 25.20 -15.55 8.39
N GLY A 59 24.89 -15.40 9.68
CA GLY A 59 25.01 -14.12 10.39
C GLY A 59 23.83 -13.16 10.24
N PHE A 60 22.84 -13.48 9.41
CA PHE A 60 21.63 -12.66 9.23
C PHE A 60 20.45 -13.26 10.00
N LYS A 61 19.56 -12.41 10.53
CA LYS A 61 18.28 -12.85 11.12
C LYS A 61 17.45 -13.54 10.03
N HIS A 62 16.92 -14.70 10.37
CA HIS A 62 16.12 -15.53 9.48
C HIS A 62 15.05 -16.26 10.29
N GLY A 63 14.08 -16.87 9.62
CA GLY A 63 13.07 -17.70 10.30
C GLY A 63 12.26 -16.89 11.31
N ASN A 64 11.89 -17.49 12.44
CA ASN A 64 11.11 -16.77 13.44
C ASN A 64 12.02 -16.06 14.45
N GLY A 65 11.59 -14.88 14.88
CA GLY A 65 12.28 -14.13 15.91
C GLY A 65 11.48 -12.99 16.49
N LYS A 66 12.08 -12.39 17.51
CA LYS A 66 11.59 -11.19 18.18
C LYS A 66 12.69 -10.15 18.21
N TYR A 67 12.41 -8.98 17.63
CA TYR A 67 13.27 -7.81 17.71
C TYR A 67 12.61 -6.78 18.63
N THR A 68 13.32 -6.34 19.65
CA THR A 68 12.88 -5.29 20.59
C THR A 68 13.84 -4.11 20.47
N TRP A 69 13.33 -2.93 20.18
CA TRP A 69 14.13 -1.71 20.11
C TRP A 69 14.27 -1.07 21.51
N ARG A 70 15.30 -0.23 21.67
CA ARG A 70 15.55 0.52 22.92
C ARG A 70 14.33 1.32 23.42
N ASN A 71 13.53 1.86 22.50
CA ASN A 71 12.34 2.67 22.79
C ASN A 71 11.14 1.82 23.30
N GLY A 72 11.28 0.50 23.43
CA GLY A 72 10.22 -0.41 23.87
C GLY A 72 9.30 -0.89 22.74
N GLU A 73 9.52 -0.42 21.52
CA GLU A 73 8.90 -0.96 20.31
C GLU A 73 9.37 -2.41 20.09
N PHE A 74 8.54 -3.26 19.51
CA PHE A 74 8.96 -4.61 19.16
C PHE A 74 8.22 -5.20 17.97
N TYR A 75 8.91 -6.08 17.27
CA TYR A 75 8.39 -6.92 16.21
C TYR A 75 8.60 -8.37 16.58
N GLU A 76 7.57 -9.19 16.37
CA GLU A 76 7.60 -10.62 16.61
C GLU A 76 6.98 -11.32 15.40
N GLY A 77 7.75 -12.15 14.71
CA GLY A 77 7.31 -12.74 13.45
C GLY A 77 8.47 -13.33 12.65
N SER A 78 8.24 -13.50 11.35
CA SER A 78 9.23 -14.07 10.44
C SER A 78 10.23 -13.02 9.91
N PHE A 79 11.46 -13.49 9.65
CA PHE A 79 12.57 -12.71 9.15
C PHE A 79 13.20 -13.40 7.93
N TYR A 80 13.68 -12.59 6.99
CA TYR A 80 14.45 -13.05 5.84
C TYR A 80 15.61 -12.09 5.59
N LYS A 81 16.84 -12.53 5.87
CA LYS A 81 18.07 -11.74 5.68
C LYS A 81 17.99 -10.37 6.37
N ASP A 82 17.73 -10.36 7.67
CA ASP A 82 17.51 -9.16 8.50
C ASP A 82 16.23 -8.36 8.25
N TYR A 83 15.51 -8.61 7.16
CA TYR A 83 14.22 -7.96 6.90
C TYR A 83 13.08 -8.69 7.60
N ARG A 84 12.12 -7.94 8.13
CA ARG A 84 10.82 -8.47 8.54
C ARG A 84 10.10 -8.99 7.30
N HIS A 85 9.60 -10.22 7.36
CA HIS A 85 9.03 -10.91 6.21
C HIS A 85 7.95 -11.89 6.66
N GLY A 86 6.98 -12.22 5.81
CA GLY A 86 5.91 -13.15 6.17
C GLY A 86 5.01 -12.59 7.28
N ASP A 87 4.39 -13.48 8.05
CA ASP A 87 3.46 -13.08 9.10
C ASP A 87 4.20 -12.52 10.33
N GLY A 88 3.66 -11.45 10.92
CA GLY A 88 4.22 -10.86 12.12
C GLY A 88 3.31 -9.88 12.83
N VAL A 89 3.70 -9.57 14.06
CA VAL A 89 3.08 -8.57 14.92
C VAL A 89 4.09 -7.48 15.20
N TYR A 90 3.68 -6.22 14.99
CA TYR A 90 4.48 -5.05 15.27
C TYR A 90 3.73 -4.18 16.29
N CYS A 91 4.36 -3.90 17.42
CA CYS A 91 3.81 -3.06 18.48
C CYS A 91 4.69 -1.83 18.71
N TRP A 92 4.04 -0.67 18.76
CA TRP A 92 4.68 0.60 19.08
C TRP A 92 4.39 1.00 20.52
N PRO A 93 5.33 1.70 21.19
CA PRO A 93 5.13 2.17 22.56
C PRO A 93 3.98 3.20 22.67
N THR A 94 3.63 3.84 21.56
CA THR A 94 2.47 4.75 21.43
C THR A 94 1.12 4.05 21.57
N GLY A 95 1.09 2.70 21.58
CA GLY A 95 -0.14 1.91 21.68
C GLY A 95 -0.68 1.43 20.33
N HIS A 96 -0.08 1.87 19.22
CA HIS A 96 -0.38 1.28 17.91
C HIS A 96 0.07 -0.18 17.88
N ARG A 97 -0.69 -1.01 17.16
CA ARG A 97 -0.31 -2.40 16.90
C ARG A 97 -0.72 -2.80 15.50
N PHE A 98 0.14 -3.52 14.80
CA PHE A 98 -0.14 -4.10 13.50
C PHE A 98 0.02 -5.62 13.59
N THR A 99 -0.86 -6.35 12.93
CA THR A 99 -0.79 -7.81 12.79
C THR A 99 -1.14 -8.15 11.35
N GLY A 100 -0.22 -8.80 10.65
CA GLY A 100 -0.40 -9.10 9.24
C GLY A 100 0.91 -9.49 8.58
N LYS A 101 0.94 -9.41 7.26
CA LYS A 101 2.12 -9.79 6.48
C LYS A 101 3.06 -8.63 6.22
N PHE A 102 4.32 -8.98 6.16
CA PHE A 102 5.44 -8.11 5.83
C PHE A 102 6.17 -8.65 4.61
N TYR A 103 6.61 -7.76 3.75
CA TYR A 103 7.53 -8.06 2.66
C TYR A 103 8.66 -7.05 2.71
N LEU A 104 9.87 -7.53 3.04
CA LEU A 104 11.07 -6.72 3.12
C LEU A 104 10.88 -5.44 3.95
N ASN A 105 10.49 -5.60 5.22
CA ASN A 105 10.18 -4.52 6.19
C ASN A 105 8.89 -3.73 5.95
N ARG A 106 8.20 -3.87 4.82
CA ARG A 106 6.94 -3.16 4.55
C ARG A 106 5.72 -4.02 4.81
N LYS A 107 4.61 -3.43 5.25
CA LYS A 107 3.31 -4.12 5.33
C LYS A 107 2.82 -4.46 3.92
N GLU A 108 2.38 -5.69 3.73
CA GLU A 108 1.95 -6.23 2.43
C GLU A 108 0.81 -7.23 2.65
N GLY A 109 -0.18 -7.24 1.77
CA GLY A 109 -1.32 -8.15 1.89
C GLY A 109 -2.32 -7.78 2.98
N TYR A 110 -3.16 -8.72 3.39
CA TYR A 110 -4.19 -8.44 4.40
C TYR A 110 -3.56 -8.30 5.79
N GLY A 111 -4.02 -7.29 6.54
CA GLY A 111 -3.56 -7.03 7.89
C GLY A 111 -4.57 -6.23 8.71
N GLN A 112 -4.31 -6.19 10.01
CA GLN A 112 -5.07 -5.44 11.00
C GLN A 112 -4.16 -4.42 11.69
N GLN A 113 -4.57 -3.17 11.68
CA GLN A 113 -3.97 -2.08 12.45
C GLN A 113 -4.93 -1.71 13.59
N GLN A 114 -4.43 -1.71 14.82
CA GLN A 114 -5.09 -1.18 16.01
C GLN A 114 -4.48 0.18 16.33
N PHE A 115 -5.34 1.13 16.67
CA PHE A 115 -4.97 2.49 17.02
C PHE A 115 -5.14 2.73 18.54
N PRO A 116 -4.38 3.66 19.13
CA PRO A 116 -4.44 3.91 20.59
C PRO A 116 -5.81 4.42 21.07
N ASP A 117 -6.56 5.08 20.19
CA ASP A 117 -7.92 5.56 20.44
C ASP A 117 -8.98 4.43 20.48
N GLY A 118 -8.57 3.19 20.19
CA GLY A 118 -9.44 2.02 20.12
C GLY A 118 -10.04 1.77 18.73
N ALA A 119 -9.80 2.65 17.77
CA ALA A 119 -10.16 2.37 16.39
C ALA A 119 -9.31 1.20 15.86
N SER A 120 -9.82 0.51 14.84
CA SER A 120 -9.05 -0.51 14.13
C SER A 120 -9.36 -0.49 12.64
N PHE A 121 -8.33 -0.72 11.83
CA PHE A 121 -8.46 -0.97 10.41
C PHE A 121 -8.14 -2.43 10.12
N GLN A 122 -8.96 -3.06 9.28
CA GLN A 122 -8.70 -4.38 8.70
C GLN A 122 -8.84 -4.27 7.19
N GLY A 123 -7.80 -4.63 6.45
CA GLY A 123 -7.82 -4.48 5.00
C GLY A 123 -6.54 -4.86 4.32
N LEU A 124 -6.50 -4.56 3.03
CA LEU A 124 -5.37 -4.86 2.15
C LEU A 124 -4.32 -3.74 2.19
N TYR A 125 -3.05 -4.13 2.33
CA TYR A 125 -1.89 -3.24 2.36
C TYR A 125 -0.96 -3.51 1.19
N HIS A 126 -0.32 -2.47 0.67
CA HIS A 126 0.76 -2.53 -0.28
C HIS A 126 1.80 -1.47 0.06
N ALA A 127 3.06 -1.89 0.27
CA ALA A 127 4.16 -0.99 0.63
C ALA A 127 3.80 0.01 1.75
N ASP A 128 3.34 -0.51 2.89
CA ASP A 128 2.92 0.25 4.08
C ASP A 128 1.63 1.09 3.95
N GLN A 129 1.08 1.23 2.75
CA GLN A 129 -0.16 1.96 2.50
C GLN A 129 -1.35 1.01 2.36
N ARG A 130 -2.55 1.49 2.72
CA ARG A 130 -3.79 0.74 2.47
C ARG A 130 -4.09 0.82 0.97
N LEU A 131 -4.37 -0.31 0.34
CA LEU A 131 -4.67 -0.36 -1.10
C LEU A 131 -5.67 -1.48 -1.37
N GLY A 132 -6.93 -1.12 -1.64
CA GLY A 132 -7.99 -2.09 -1.94
C GLY A 132 -9.06 -2.17 -0.84
N PRO A 133 -9.76 -3.30 -0.71
CA PRO A 133 -10.92 -3.41 0.16
C PRO A 133 -10.49 -3.39 1.63
N GLY A 134 -11.27 -2.69 2.45
CA GLY A 134 -10.98 -2.58 3.88
C GLY A 134 -12.10 -1.94 4.69
N VAL A 135 -11.99 -2.13 6.00
CA VAL A 135 -12.95 -1.68 7.00
C VAL A 135 -12.21 -0.97 8.13
N VAL A 136 -12.56 0.28 8.42
CA VAL A 136 -12.25 0.93 9.70
C VAL A 136 -13.43 0.72 10.63
N THR A 137 -13.17 0.32 11.87
CA THR A 137 -14.15 0.24 12.95
C THR A 137 -13.74 1.20 14.07
N TYR A 138 -14.66 2.08 14.45
CA TYR A 138 -14.47 3.07 15.51
C TYR A 138 -14.92 2.52 16.88
N PRO A 139 -14.44 3.08 18.00
CA PRO A 139 -14.84 2.66 19.35
C PRO A 139 -16.35 2.73 19.63
N ASP A 140 -17.05 3.63 18.94
CA ASP A 140 -18.50 3.83 19.03
C ASP A 140 -19.30 2.86 18.14
N GLY A 141 -18.63 1.93 17.45
CA GLY A 141 -19.24 0.93 16.58
C GLY A 141 -19.55 1.40 15.17
N ARG A 142 -19.30 2.68 14.83
CA ARG A 142 -19.36 3.15 13.44
C ARG A 142 -18.27 2.48 12.60
N LYS A 143 -18.53 2.34 11.30
CA LYS A 143 -17.62 1.71 10.35
C LYS A 143 -17.50 2.49 9.06
N ASP A 144 -16.27 2.64 8.58
CA ASP A 144 -15.97 3.08 7.22
C ASP A 144 -15.60 1.87 6.36
N VAL A 145 -16.34 1.59 5.29
CA VAL A 145 -16.28 0.37 4.47
C VAL A 145 -16.22 0.73 2.99
N GLY A 146 -15.20 0.21 2.31
CA GLY A 146 -15.03 0.42 0.88
C GLY A 146 -13.63 0.13 0.38
N LEU A 147 -13.27 0.80 -0.72
CA LEU A 147 -11.94 0.71 -1.32
C LEU A 147 -11.07 1.87 -0.83
N TRP A 148 -9.87 1.54 -0.35
CA TRP A 148 -8.95 2.47 0.28
C TRP A 148 -7.75 2.76 -0.61
N LEU A 149 -7.28 4.01 -0.52
CA LEU A 149 -6.00 4.47 -1.03
C LEU A 149 -5.31 5.28 0.07
N GLY A 150 -4.30 4.69 0.71
CA GLY A 150 -3.64 5.27 1.88
C GLY A 150 -4.64 5.49 3.02
N GLU A 151 -4.78 6.73 3.46
CA GLU A 151 -5.71 7.10 4.54
C GLU A 151 -7.12 7.46 4.04
N ARG A 152 -7.33 7.50 2.72
CA ARG A 152 -8.55 7.99 2.08
C ARG A 152 -9.44 6.84 1.64
N LEU A 153 -10.75 7.07 1.74
CA LEU A 153 -11.77 6.19 1.18
C LEU A 153 -12.07 6.63 -0.26
N LEU A 154 -11.73 5.78 -1.23
CA LEU A 154 -11.83 6.08 -2.66
C LEU A 154 -13.18 5.64 -3.25
N ARG A 155 -13.76 4.55 -2.75
CA ARG A 155 -15.09 4.09 -3.19
C ARG A 155 -15.92 3.59 -2.03
N LEU A 156 -17.14 4.10 -1.92
CA LEU A 156 -18.10 3.74 -0.88
C LEU A 156 -18.85 2.45 -1.25
N CYS A 157 -19.21 1.66 -0.25
CA CYS A 157 -20.19 0.57 -0.41
C CYS A 157 -21.64 1.05 -0.29
N THR A 158 -21.88 2.37 -0.23
CA THR A 158 -23.24 2.93 -0.26
C THR A 158 -23.49 3.69 -1.54
N SER A 159 -24.71 3.56 -2.04
CA SER A 159 -25.21 4.44 -3.10
C SER A 159 -25.67 5.74 -2.47
N VAL A 160 -25.31 6.86 -3.09
CA VAL A 160 -25.76 8.18 -2.68
C VAL A 160 -27.02 8.49 -3.49
N LYS A 161 -28.19 8.58 -2.84
CA LYS A 161 -29.48 8.77 -3.52
C LYS A 161 -29.58 10.07 -4.32
N GLU A 162 -28.95 11.12 -3.80
CA GLU A 162 -28.81 12.42 -4.47
C GLU A 162 -27.56 12.50 -5.36
N GLY A 163 -26.92 11.35 -5.59
CA GLY A 163 -25.82 11.20 -6.51
C GLY A 163 -26.28 11.49 -7.93
N PHE A 164 -25.51 12.35 -8.59
CA PHE A 164 -25.57 12.50 -10.03
C PHE A 164 -25.28 11.15 -10.70
N SER A 165 -25.96 10.80 -11.80
CA SER A 165 -25.61 9.63 -12.64
C SER A 165 -25.66 10.06 -14.10
N LEU A 166 -24.62 9.70 -14.87
CA LEU A 166 -24.54 9.95 -16.31
C LEU A 166 -25.63 9.24 -17.10
N GLU A 167 -26.20 8.15 -16.58
CA GLU A 167 -27.31 7.42 -17.22
C GLU A 167 -28.55 8.30 -17.41
N LYS A 168 -28.68 9.39 -16.65
CA LYS A 168 -29.79 10.35 -16.76
C LYS A 168 -29.61 11.33 -17.92
N PHE A 169 -28.46 11.31 -18.61
CA PHE A 169 -28.09 12.27 -19.65
C PHE A 169 -27.65 11.52 -20.92
N PRO A 170 -28.61 11.13 -21.78
CA PRO A 170 -28.33 10.33 -22.98
C PRO A 170 -27.37 11.02 -23.97
N GLU A 171 -27.21 12.34 -23.90
CA GLU A 171 -26.20 13.10 -24.65
C GLU A 171 -24.75 12.67 -24.34
N TYR A 172 -24.52 12.10 -23.14
CA TYR A 172 -23.21 11.57 -22.74
C TYR A 172 -23.12 10.04 -22.89
N ALA A 173 -24.19 9.36 -23.30
CA ALA A 173 -24.21 7.90 -23.44
C ALA A 173 -23.14 7.39 -24.43
N ALA A 174 -22.84 8.17 -25.47
CA ALA A 174 -21.80 7.85 -26.46
C ALA A 174 -20.38 7.72 -25.84
N TYR A 175 -20.13 8.33 -24.68
CA TYR A 175 -18.85 8.22 -23.95
C TYR A 175 -18.83 7.05 -22.96
N MET A 176 -19.99 6.48 -22.62
CA MET A 176 -20.12 5.38 -21.67
C MET A 176 -19.98 4.00 -22.34
N ASP A 177 -20.30 3.89 -23.63
CA ASP A 177 -20.29 2.63 -24.39
C ASP A 177 -18.90 2.19 -24.91
N SER A 178 -17.80 2.77 -24.39
CA SER A 178 -16.46 2.30 -24.77
C SER A 178 -16.17 0.93 -24.14
N PRO A 179 -15.98 -0.16 -24.92
CA PRO A 179 -15.97 -1.53 -24.43
C PRO A 179 -14.61 -1.92 -23.83
N ALA A 180 -14.15 -1.18 -22.84
CA ALA A 180 -12.97 -1.51 -22.06
C ALA A 180 -13.23 -1.10 -20.62
N ILE A 181 -13.77 -2.01 -19.80
CA ILE A 181 -13.59 -2.14 -18.33
C ILE A 181 -14.59 -3.17 -17.73
N THR A 182 -15.59 -3.62 -18.48
CA THR A 182 -16.54 -4.65 -18.03
C THR A 182 -16.31 -6.00 -18.70
N ASP A 183 -15.29 -6.77 -18.28
CA ASP A 183 -15.48 -8.21 -18.04
C ASP A 183 -14.30 -8.90 -17.33
N SER A 184 -14.62 -10.00 -16.66
CA SER A 184 -13.77 -11.06 -16.10
C SER A 184 -13.37 -10.97 -14.62
N MET A 185 -14.39 -11.09 -13.76
CA MET A 185 -14.24 -11.61 -12.39
C MET A 185 -14.33 -13.14 -12.29
N THR A 186 -14.41 -13.92 -13.38
CA THR A 186 -14.68 -15.38 -13.28
C THR A 186 -14.10 -16.26 -14.39
N GLN A 187 -12.85 -16.04 -14.84
CA GLN A 187 -12.19 -17.05 -15.68
C GLN A 187 -10.90 -17.59 -15.05
N ARG A 188 -10.92 -18.89 -14.76
CA ARG A 188 -9.73 -19.70 -14.44
C ARG A 188 -8.77 -19.65 -15.64
N PRO A 189 -7.45 -19.44 -15.44
CA PRO A 189 -6.53 -19.46 -16.57
C PRO A 189 -6.41 -20.89 -17.11
N ARG A 190 -6.83 -21.07 -18.36
CA ARG A 190 -6.45 -22.24 -19.17
C ARG A 190 -4.97 -22.09 -19.55
N SER A 191 -4.22 -23.18 -19.40
CA SER A 191 -2.80 -23.29 -19.74
C SER A 191 -2.53 -23.09 -21.23
N PRO A 192 -1.42 -22.46 -21.64
CA PRO A 192 -1.08 -22.28 -23.04
C PRO A 192 -0.38 -23.53 -23.61
N GLN A 193 -0.91 -24.04 -24.73
CA GLN A 193 -0.14 -24.88 -25.65
C GLN A 193 0.49 -23.99 -26.73
N LYS A 194 1.75 -24.29 -27.05
CA LYS A 194 2.56 -23.68 -28.11
C LYS A 194 1.95 -23.95 -29.49
N GLU A 195 2.04 -22.98 -30.38
CA GLU A 195 2.77 -23.13 -31.66
C GLU A 195 2.94 -21.77 -32.37
N ALA A 196 4.05 -21.65 -33.09
CA ALA A 196 4.59 -20.43 -33.67
C ALA A 196 4.17 -20.28 -35.14
N THR A 197 4.07 -19.03 -35.63
CA THR A 197 4.60 -18.64 -36.95
C THR A 197 4.65 -17.11 -37.11
N MET A 198 5.69 -16.65 -37.82
CA MET A 198 6.16 -15.28 -37.95
C MET A 198 5.38 -14.44 -38.99
N ASP A 199 5.38 -13.14 -38.69
CA ASP A 199 5.63 -11.96 -39.54
C ASP A 199 4.52 -11.11 -40.21
N SER A 200 4.52 -9.86 -39.73
CA SER A 200 4.55 -8.58 -40.47
C SER A 200 3.23 -7.85 -40.80
N LYS A 201 2.90 -6.86 -39.96
CA LYS A 201 2.89 -5.41 -40.24
C LYS A 201 2.07 -4.69 -39.16
N VAL A 202 2.75 -4.03 -38.22
CA VAL A 202 2.86 -2.56 -38.15
C VAL A 202 1.57 -1.90 -37.67
N ASP A 203 1.59 -1.65 -36.36
CA ASP A 203 1.33 -0.33 -35.75
C ASP A 203 0.04 0.38 -36.15
N ARG A 204 -0.97 0.28 -35.28
CA ARG A 204 -1.98 1.36 -35.16
C ARG A 204 -2.79 1.42 -33.86
N GLU A 205 -2.28 0.90 -32.75
CA GLU A 205 -2.97 1.02 -31.44
C GLU A 205 -2.02 1.44 -30.30
N ARG A 206 -0.98 2.22 -30.62
CA ARG A 206 -0.06 2.82 -29.63
C ARG A 206 -0.16 4.34 -29.49
N ASP A 207 -1.04 4.99 -30.25
CA ASP A 207 -1.02 6.45 -30.42
C ASP A 207 -2.18 7.21 -29.76
N LEU A 208 -2.97 6.60 -28.87
CA LEU A 208 -4.16 7.29 -28.34
C LEU A 208 -4.29 7.39 -26.82
N LEU A 209 -3.20 7.29 -26.03
CA LEU A 209 -3.13 7.86 -24.66
C LEU A 209 -1.66 8.10 -24.22
N SER A 210 -0.87 8.79 -25.05
CA SER A 210 0.53 9.18 -24.72
C SER A 210 0.68 10.65 -24.30
N ASP A 211 -0.41 11.35 -24.02
CA ASP A 211 -0.35 12.71 -23.50
C ASP A 211 -0.48 12.68 -21.98
N GLU A 212 0.66 12.47 -21.33
CA GLU A 212 1.15 13.27 -20.19
C GLU A 212 2.69 13.14 -20.19
N ASN A 213 3.30 13.58 -21.29
CA ASN A 213 4.73 13.81 -21.34
C ASN A 213 5.08 15.04 -20.51
N PHE A 214 5.50 14.84 -19.26
CA PHE A 214 6.39 15.78 -18.60
C PHE A 214 7.74 15.74 -19.34
N ILE A 215 7.90 16.56 -20.38
CA ILE A 215 9.12 16.60 -21.19
C ILE A 215 10.24 17.21 -20.35
N LEU A 216 11.12 16.37 -19.79
CA LEU A 216 12.40 16.82 -19.25
C LEU A 216 13.38 17.08 -20.42
N PRO A 217 14.25 18.10 -20.33
CA PRO A 217 15.21 18.42 -21.38
C PRO A 217 16.19 17.26 -21.68
N PRO A 218 16.76 17.20 -22.90
CA PRO A 218 17.75 16.17 -23.27
C PRO A 218 18.98 16.25 -22.36
N GLY A 219 19.30 15.14 -21.68
CA GLY A 219 20.43 15.03 -20.75
C GLY A 219 20.05 15.01 -19.27
N MET A 220 18.77 15.06 -18.93
CA MET A 220 18.30 14.88 -17.55
C MET A 220 17.96 13.41 -17.30
N GLU A 221 18.76 12.72 -16.51
CA GLU A 221 18.41 11.39 -16.01
C GLU A 221 17.18 11.50 -15.10
N SER A 222 16.17 10.67 -15.33
CA SER A 222 14.93 10.64 -14.55
C SER A 222 15.24 10.39 -13.07
N TYR A 223 14.94 11.34 -12.20
CA TYR A 223 14.94 11.09 -10.77
C TYR A 223 13.75 10.20 -10.39
N SER A 224 14.02 9.18 -9.57
CA SER A 224 13.01 8.28 -9.01
C SER A 224 12.01 9.07 -8.17
N THR A 225 10.71 8.91 -8.44
CA THR A 225 9.64 9.34 -7.53
C THR A 225 9.32 8.29 -6.46
N ASP A 226 9.90 7.09 -6.57
CA ASP A 226 9.75 6.04 -5.58
C ASP A 226 10.98 6.03 -4.67
N GLY A 227 10.75 6.49 -3.44
CA GLY A 227 11.76 6.78 -2.44
C GLY A 227 12.21 5.57 -1.64
N ASP A 228 12.60 4.47 -2.28
CA ASP A 228 13.26 3.40 -1.54
C ASP A 228 14.40 2.76 -2.31
N HIS A 229 15.55 2.75 -1.62
CA HIS A 229 16.91 2.44 -2.09
C HIS A 229 17.54 3.62 -2.83
N LEU A 230 18.62 4.16 -2.23
CA LEU A 230 19.45 5.23 -2.78
C LEU A 230 19.54 5.12 -4.31
N PRO A 231 19.10 6.13 -5.07
CA PRO A 231 19.12 6.06 -6.53
C PRO A 231 20.55 6.33 -6.98
N LEU A 232 21.41 5.33 -6.85
CA LEU A 232 22.71 5.33 -7.53
C LEU A 232 22.49 4.70 -8.91
N PRO A 233 22.76 5.43 -10.00
CA PRO A 233 22.87 4.84 -11.32
C PRO A 233 23.77 3.59 -11.26
N PRO A 234 23.49 2.53 -12.04
CA PRO A 234 24.27 1.29 -12.01
C PRO A 234 25.80 1.53 -12.10
N GLY A 235 26.23 2.55 -12.85
CA GLY A 235 27.63 2.98 -12.91
C GLY A 235 28.15 3.53 -11.57
N ARG A 236 27.41 4.43 -10.92
CA ARG A 236 27.76 5.00 -9.61
C ARG A 236 27.75 3.97 -8.49
N ARG A 237 26.83 3.01 -8.56
CA ARG A 237 26.79 1.88 -7.62
C ARG A 237 28.01 0.98 -7.79
N ARG A 238 28.43 0.67 -9.02
CA ARG A 238 29.68 -0.08 -9.26
C ARG A 238 30.89 0.66 -8.75
N GLU A 239 31.00 1.96 -9.00
CA GLU A 239 32.09 2.80 -8.47
C GLU A 239 32.12 2.76 -6.93
N LEU A 240 30.95 2.84 -6.29
CA LEU A 240 30.81 2.79 -4.83
C LEU A 240 31.14 1.41 -4.26
N ASP A 241 30.61 0.34 -4.86
CA ASP A 241 30.87 -1.05 -4.46
C ASP A 241 32.35 -1.40 -4.68
N GLN A 242 32.97 -0.95 -5.78
CA GLN A 242 34.40 -1.11 -6.03
C GLN A 242 35.25 -0.31 -5.01
N HIS A 243 34.80 0.87 -4.61
CA HIS A 243 35.46 1.67 -3.58
C HIS A 243 35.28 1.07 -2.18
N PHE A 244 34.17 0.37 -1.91
CA PHE A 244 33.86 -0.20 -0.59
C PHE A 244 34.43 -1.61 -0.41
N TYR A 245 34.40 -2.44 -1.45
CA TYR A 245 34.82 -3.86 -1.43
C TYR A 245 36.19 -4.11 -2.08
N GLY A 246 36.76 -3.15 -2.82
CA GLY A 246 38.12 -3.26 -3.38
C GLY A 246 38.32 -4.45 -4.30
N GLU A 247 39.45 -5.17 -4.16
CA GLU A 247 39.81 -6.35 -4.96
C GLU A 247 38.92 -7.58 -4.72
N LEU A 248 38.02 -7.55 -3.71
CA LEU A 248 37.06 -8.62 -3.44
C LEU A 248 35.77 -8.48 -4.28
N TRP A 249 35.65 -7.42 -5.08
CA TRP A 249 34.52 -7.21 -5.97
C TRP A 249 34.70 -8.00 -7.27
N GLU A 250 33.95 -9.09 -7.44
CA GLU A 250 33.87 -9.82 -8.71
C GLU A 250 32.80 -9.18 -9.62
N PRO A 251 33.16 -8.66 -10.81
CA PRO A 251 32.25 -7.89 -11.66
C PRO A 251 31.04 -8.68 -12.20
N ASP A 252 31.13 -10.02 -12.25
CA ASP A 252 30.27 -10.84 -13.11
C ASP A 252 29.68 -12.11 -12.46
N SER A 253 29.89 -12.38 -11.16
CA SER A 253 29.37 -13.61 -10.53
C SER A 253 27.88 -13.55 -10.16
N TYR A 254 27.28 -12.37 -10.19
CA TYR A 254 25.83 -12.19 -10.13
C TYR A 254 25.44 -11.06 -11.10
N PRO A 255 24.87 -11.35 -12.28
CA PRO A 255 24.20 -10.32 -13.05
C PRO A 255 23.15 -9.71 -12.13
N HIS A 256 23.45 -8.50 -11.66
CA HIS A 256 22.54 -7.72 -10.85
C HIS A 256 21.42 -7.30 -11.80
N HIS A 257 20.45 -8.19 -12.00
CA HIS A 257 19.12 -7.79 -12.41
C HIS A 257 18.72 -6.79 -11.34
N GLY A 258 18.68 -5.50 -11.70
CA GLY A 258 17.93 -4.54 -10.88
C GLY A 258 16.57 -5.15 -10.60
N TYR A 259 15.93 -4.77 -9.49
CA TYR A 259 14.52 -5.10 -9.34
C TYR A 259 13.84 -4.70 -10.64
N GLU A 260 13.34 -5.68 -11.40
CA GLU A 260 12.48 -5.38 -12.54
C GLU A 260 11.45 -4.43 -11.97
N ARG A 261 11.37 -3.22 -12.55
CA ARG A 261 10.32 -2.24 -12.19
C ARG A 261 9.06 -3.07 -12.07
N ASP A 262 8.38 -3.01 -10.92
CA ASP A 262 7.14 -3.76 -10.73
C ASP A 262 6.31 -3.48 -11.99
N PRO A 263 6.04 -4.49 -12.85
CA PRO A 263 5.39 -4.25 -14.13
C PRO A 263 4.06 -3.51 -13.95
N LEU A 264 3.45 -3.66 -12.76
CA LEU A 264 2.23 -3.00 -12.34
C LEU A 264 2.40 -1.50 -12.11
N SER A 265 3.60 -0.98 -11.82
CA SER A 265 3.85 0.45 -11.56
C SER A 265 3.44 1.36 -12.73
N SER A 266 3.50 0.84 -13.96
CA SER A 266 3.09 1.53 -15.18
C SER A 266 1.57 1.52 -15.44
N LEU A 267 0.82 0.71 -14.70
CA LEU A 267 -0.62 0.56 -14.90
C LEU A 267 -1.42 1.64 -14.16
N PRO A 268 -2.63 1.98 -14.65
CA PRO A 268 -3.57 2.83 -13.91
C PRO A 268 -3.88 2.29 -12.52
N LEU A 269 -4.22 3.19 -11.58
CA LEU A 269 -4.48 2.84 -10.17
C LEU A 269 -5.50 1.69 -10.01
N GLN A 270 -6.59 1.72 -10.77
CA GLN A 270 -7.63 0.68 -10.74
C GLN A 270 -7.04 -0.70 -11.05
N ALA A 271 -6.23 -0.82 -12.10
CA ALA A 271 -5.61 -2.07 -12.52
C ALA A 271 -4.57 -2.56 -11.51
N ARG A 272 -3.78 -1.64 -10.93
CA ARG A 272 -2.84 -1.94 -9.84
C ARG A 272 -3.55 -2.51 -8.62
N MET A 273 -4.63 -1.86 -8.20
CA MET A 273 -5.44 -2.29 -7.07
C MET A 273 -6.06 -3.69 -7.34
N GLN A 274 -6.60 -3.92 -8.54
CA GLN A 274 -7.15 -5.22 -8.92
C GLN A 274 -6.10 -6.33 -8.93
N ALA A 275 -4.94 -6.09 -9.52
CA ALA A 275 -3.82 -7.03 -9.53
C ALA A 275 -3.38 -7.38 -8.10
N HIS A 276 -3.32 -6.38 -7.22
CA HIS A 276 -2.97 -6.56 -5.82
C HIS A 276 -4.01 -7.38 -5.03
N ILE A 277 -5.30 -7.06 -5.21
CA ILE A 277 -6.41 -7.84 -4.64
C ILE A 277 -6.31 -9.30 -5.09
N HIS A 278 -6.06 -9.53 -6.39
CA HIS A 278 -5.94 -10.88 -6.92
C HIS A 278 -4.75 -11.64 -6.32
N LYS A 279 -3.57 -11.00 -6.21
CA LYS A 279 -2.36 -11.57 -5.61
C LYS A 279 -2.62 -12.07 -4.18
N HIS A 280 -3.41 -11.34 -3.41
CA HIS A 280 -3.69 -11.64 -2.00
C HIS A 280 -5.06 -12.29 -1.73
N ARG A 281 -5.82 -12.67 -2.78
CA ARG A 281 -7.21 -13.15 -2.63
C ARG A 281 -7.41 -14.34 -1.69
N LEU A 282 -6.41 -15.23 -1.58
CA LEU A 282 -6.48 -16.39 -0.67
C LEU A 282 -6.28 -16.02 0.80
N GLN A 283 -5.78 -14.82 1.09
CA GLN A 283 -5.57 -14.33 2.46
C GLN A 283 -6.82 -13.62 3.01
N ALA A 284 -7.85 -13.40 2.17
CA ALA A 284 -9.13 -12.81 2.57
C ALA A 284 -9.87 -13.66 3.62
N GLU A 285 -9.58 -14.96 3.71
CA GLU A 285 -10.17 -15.84 4.73
C GLU A 285 -9.71 -15.48 6.16
N ASN A 286 -8.60 -14.75 6.30
CA ASN A 286 -8.02 -14.38 7.59
C ASN A 286 -8.57 -13.07 8.16
N VAL A 287 -9.46 -12.38 7.44
CA VAL A 287 -10.09 -11.14 7.93
C VAL A 287 -11.49 -11.40 8.50
N GLY A 288 -11.87 -10.65 9.54
CA GLY A 288 -13.14 -10.82 10.25
C GLY A 288 -14.36 -10.19 9.57
N TRP A 289 -14.31 -9.92 8.27
CA TRP A 289 -15.37 -9.26 7.49
C TRP A 289 -15.45 -9.84 6.07
N ASP A 290 -16.61 -9.69 5.45
CA ASP A 290 -16.87 -10.25 4.12
C ASP A 290 -16.21 -9.39 3.03
N VAL A 291 -15.08 -9.88 2.51
CA VAL A 291 -14.36 -9.24 1.41
C VAL A 291 -15.19 -9.20 0.13
N ALA A 292 -15.95 -10.25 -0.14
CA ALA A 292 -16.80 -10.31 -1.32
C ALA A 292 -17.93 -9.27 -1.24
N ALA A 293 -18.50 -9.04 -0.05
CA ALA A 293 -19.48 -7.98 0.16
C ALA A 293 -18.91 -6.61 -0.22
N VAL A 294 -17.69 -6.26 0.23
CA VAL A 294 -17.06 -4.97 -0.11
C VAL A 294 -16.73 -4.87 -1.60
N LEU A 295 -16.24 -5.94 -2.23
CA LEU A 295 -15.96 -5.96 -3.67
C LEU A 295 -17.23 -5.88 -4.52
N SER A 296 -18.33 -6.44 -4.03
CA SER A 296 -19.68 -6.28 -4.62
C SER A 296 -20.38 -4.98 -4.21
N LEU A 297 -19.69 -4.13 -3.43
CA LEU A 297 -20.14 -2.82 -2.96
C LEU A 297 -21.44 -2.89 -2.15
N ASN A 298 -21.57 -3.96 -1.37
CA ASN A 298 -22.69 -4.21 -0.49
C ASN A 298 -22.35 -3.78 0.95
N ARG A 299 -23.19 -2.93 1.54
CA ARG A 299 -23.08 -2.46 2.93
C ARG A 299 -24.03 -3.15 3.91
N ASP A 300 -25.00 -3.94 3.48
CA ASP A 300 -26.16 -4.34 4.30
C ASP A 300 -25.81 -5.01 5.65
N SER A 301 -24.67 -5.70 5.72
CA SER A 301 -24.17 -6.38 6.94
C SER A 301 -23.26 -5.51 7.83
N SER A 302 -23.07 -4.24 7.48
CA SER A 302 -22.15 -3.32 8.17
C SER A 302 -22.85 -2.39 9.16
N GLY A 303 -22.09 -1.91 10.15
CA GLY A 303 -22.57 -0.95 11.14
C GLY A 303 -22.88 0.44 10.57
N PRO A 304 -23.29 1.40 11.42
CA PRO A 304 -23.56 2.78 11.01
C PRO A 304 -22.34 3.41 10.31
N LYS A 305 -22.57 4.32 9.36
CA LYS A 305 -21.52 4.99 8.59
C LYS A 305 -20.55 5.71 9.52
N GLY A 306 -19.26 5.54 9.27
CA GLY A 306 -18.21 6.30 9.92
C GLY A 306 -18.08 7.71 9.37
N PRO A 307 -17.21 8.53 9.98
CA PRO A 307 -16.98 9.91 9.59
C PRO A 307 -16.44 10.03 8.16
N LEU A 308 -15.57 9.14 7.69
CA LEU A 308 -15.00 9.26 6.34
C LEU A 308 -16.06 8.96 5.26
N GLU A 309 -16.93 7.98 5.49
CA GLU A 309 -18.05 7.72 4.60
C GLU A 309 -19.03 8.90 4.56
N VAL A 310 -19.36 9.48 5.71
CA VAL A 310 -20.28 10.63 5.78
C VAL A 310 -19.68 11.84 5.06
N SER A 311 -18.41 12.17 5.30
CA SER A 311 -17.72 13.28 4.61
C SER A 311 -17.62 13.04 3.11
N SER A 312 -17.38 11.79 2.69
CA SER A 312 -17.32 11.41 1.27
C SER A 312 -18.68 11.52 0.58
N GLU A 313 -19.74 11.07 1.25
CA GLU A 313 -21.12 11.21 0.76
C GLU A 313 -21.51 12.69 0.62
N LEU A 314 -21.18 13.52 1.61
CA LEU A 314 -21.40 14.97 1.54
C LEU A 314 -20.66 15.60 0.37
N LEU A 315 -19.41 15.20 0.10
CA LEU A 315 -18.65 15.72 -1.05
C LEU A 315 -19.39 15.44 -2.37
N ILE A 316 -19.88 14.21 -2.55
CA ILE A 316 -20.62 13.82 -3.76
C ILE A 316 -21.93 14.63 -3.88
N GLN A 317 -22.67 14.81 -2.78
CA GLN A 317 -23.91 15.57 -2.76
C GLN A 317 -23.69 17.08 -3.02
N HIS A 318 -22.68 17.69 -2.40
CA HIS A 318 -22.39 19.10 -2.63
C HIS A 318 -21.92 19.33 -4.07
N SER A 319 -21.13 18.40 -4.62
CA SER A 319 -20.71 18.44 -6.02
C SER A 319 -21.91 18.32 -6.97
N SER A 320 -22.86 17.41 -6.72
CA SER A 320 -24.07 17.27 -7.54
C SER A 320 -25.00 18.49 -7.48
N ARG A 321 -24.96 19.24 -6.38
CA ARG A 321 -25.67 20.51 -6.21
C ARG A 321 -24.91 21.73 -6.76
N GLY A 322 -23.64 21.58 -7.12
CA GLY A 322 -22.79 22.70 -7.57
C GLY A 322 -22.44 23.69 -6.44
N ASP A 323 -22.46 23.26 -5.18
CA ASP A 323 -22.13 24.10 -4.03
C ASP A 323 -20.62 24.17 -3.81
N LEU A 324 -19.98 25.13 -4.50
CA LEU A 324 -18.52 25.32 -4.47
C LEU A 324 -17.96 25.59 -3.06
N GLN A 325 -18.71 26.33 -2.23
CA GLN A 325 -18.27 26.67 -0.88
C GLN A 325 -18.23 25.43 0.01
N ALA A 326 -19.29 24.62 -0.02
CA ALA A 326 -19.34 23.39 0.75
C ALA A 326 -18.31 22.35 0.25
N VAL A 327 -18.13 22.20 -1.07
CA VAL A 327 -17.08 21.34 -1.64
C VAL A 327 -15.69 21.77 -1.16
N SER A 328 -15.39 23.07 -1.22
CA SER A 328 -14.10 23.60 -0.76
C SER A 328 -13.88 23.34 0.73
N GLN A 329 -14.89 23.49 1.57
CA GLN A 329 -14.79 23.22 3.01
C GLN A 329 -14.49 21.74 3.29
N VAL A 330 -15.14 20.81 2.58
CA VAL A 330 -14.89 19.38 2.76
C VAL A 330 -13.47 19.01 2.30
N LEU A 331 -13.02 19.51 1.16
CA LEU A 331 -11.67 19.21 0.64
C LEU A 331 -10.56 19.81 1.52
N GLN A 332 -10.78 20.97 2.13
CA GLN A 332 -9.83 21.60 3.06
C GLN A 332 -9.56 20.76 4.32
N THR A 333 -10.45 19.82 4.67
CA THR A 333 -10.19 18.89 5.78
C THR A 333 -9.07 17.90 5.49
N GLY A 334 -8.75 17.65 4.20
CA GLY A 334 -7.76 16.66 3.77
C GLY A 334 -8.20 15.19 3.91
N LEU A 335 -9.39 14.94 4.45
CA LEU A 335 -9.88 13.60 4.81
C LEU A 335 -10.46 12.81 3.61
N VAL A 336 -10.95 13.52 2.59
CA VAL A 336 -11.70 12.94 1.46
C VAL A 336 -10.91 13.10 0.15
N HIS A 337 -10.91 12.06 -0.68
CA HIS A 337 -10.32 12.14 -2.01
C HIS A 337 -11.28 12.84 -3.01
N PRO A 338 -10.80 13.74 -3.89
CA PRO A 338 -11.65 14.37 -4.91
C PRO A 338 -12.36 13.38 -5.83
N ASP A 339 -11.67 12.29 -6.20
CA ASP A 339 -12.22 11.23 -7.05
C ASP A 339 -13.04 10.19 -6.28
N VAL A 340 -13.52 10.51 -5.07
CA VAL A 340 -14.35 9.57 -4.31
C VAL A 340 -15.63 9.26 -5.08
N ALA A 341 -15.97 7.97 -5.15
CA ALA A 341 -17.14 7.46 -5.83
C ALA A 341 -18.11 6.75 -4.89
N ASP A 342 -19.39 6.78 -5.21
CA ASP A 342 -20.38 5.92 -4.56
C ASP A 342 -20.32 4.46 -5.07
N SER A 343 -21.21 3.60 -4.58
CA SER A 343 -21.26 2.20 -5.03
C SER A 343 -21.63 2.05 -6.51
N GLN A 344 -22.30 3.02 -7.11
CA GLN A 344 -22.67 3.00 -8.53
C GLN A 344 -21.56 3.55 -9.44
N GLY A 345 -20.48 4.09 -8.86
CA GLY A 345 -19.37 4.68 -9.63
C GLY A 345 -19.54 6.17 -9.91
N ASN A 346 -20.52 6.83 -9.27
CA ASN A 346 -20.71 8.27 -9.42
C ASN A 346 -19.65 9.01 -8.59
N THR A 347 -18.67 9.60 -9.26
CA THR A 347 -17.61 10.37 -8.60
C THR A 347 -18.06 11.80 -8.29
N ALA A 348 -17.47 12.41 -7.27
CA ALA A 348 -17.68 13.83 -6.99
C ALA A 348 -17.24 14.72 -8.17
N LEU A 349 -16.12 14.37 -8.82
CA LEU A 349 -15.65 15.06 -10.03
C LEU A 349 -16.69 14.99 -11.15
N LEU A 350 -17.23 13.80 -11.42
CA LEU A 350 -18.27 13.60 -12.44
C LEU A 350 -19.52 14.42 -12.12
N ALA A 351 -19.96 14.41 -10.86
CA ALA A 351 -21.10 15.20 -10.41
C ALA A 351 -20.90 16.71 -10.62
N ALA A 352 -19.67 17.20 -10.50
CA ALA A 352 -19.36 18.62 -10.73
C ALA A 352 -19.39 19.03 -12.21
N THR A 353 -19.00 18.14 -13.13
CA THR A 353 -18.90 18.48 -14.58
C THR A 353 -20.22 18.87 -15.25
N VAL A 354 -21.36 18.41 -14.73
CA VAL A 354 -22.64 18.59 -15.42
C VAL A 354 -23.37 19.88 -15.04
N ARG A 355 -23.02 20.52 -13.93
CA ARG A 355 -23.50 21.86 -13.58
C ARG A 355 -22.49 22.94 -14.00
N HIS A 356 -22.39 23.18 -15.31
CA HIS A 356 -21.81 24.42 -15.82
C HIS A 356 -22.88 25.50 -15.91
N TYR A 357 -23.14 26.25 -14.83
CA TYR A 357 -23.85 27.54 -14.88
C TYR A 357 -23.39 28.50 -13.79
#